data_AF-A0A8H4EKX0-F1
#
_entry.id   AF-A0A8H4EKX0-F1
#
_cell.length_a   1.000
_cell.length_b   1.000
_cell.length_c   1.000
_cell.angle_alpha   90.00
_cell.angle_beta   90.00
_cell.angle_gamma   90.00
#
_symmetry.space_group_name_H-M   'P 1'
#
loop_
_entity.id
_entity.type
_entity.pdbx_description
1 polymer ?
#
loop_
_entity_poly.entity_id
_entity_poly.type
_entity_poly.pdbx_seq_one_letter_code
_entity_poly.pdbx_strand_id
1 'polypeptide(L)'
;MDSTFFADIADDYKKLYETKESCDVIIFSGQEPNVKKIRAHSLVIRTRSAYFLGVFSSNWVEKTKDGCFILKKPNISGLVFEIILRFLYYEVINLHVQNGAIV
;
A
#
# COMPACT_ATOMS: atom_id res chain seq x y z
N MET A 1 30.51 12.57 -6.59
CA MET A 1 29.36 11.65 -6.48
C MET A 1 28.47 12.24 -5.43
N ASP A 2 27.36 12.85 -5.84
CA ASP A 2 26.44 13.49 -4.92
C ASP A 2 25.79 12.41 -4.05
N SER A 3 26.30 12.26 -2.83
CA SER A 3 25.66 11.49 -1.77
C SER A 3 24.56 12.34 -1.13
N THR A 4 23.69 12.96 -1.94
CA THR A 4 22.49 13.63 -1.47
C THR A 4 21.60 12.57 -0.83
N PHE A 5 21.42 12.73 0.47
CA PHE A 5 20.81 11.76 1.37
C PHE A 5 19.34 11.51 0.97
N PHE A 6 19.06 10.37 0.34
CA PHE A 6 17.69 9.96 -0.03
C PHE A 6 16.80 9.61 1.16
N ALA A 7 17.34 9.59 2.39
CA ALA A 7 16.55 9.20 3.56
C ALA A 7 15.42 10.20 3.85
N ASP A 8 15.61 11.48 3.55
CA ASP A 8 14.57 12.50 3.76
C ASP A 8 13.30 12.18 2.97
N ILE A 9 13.43 11.73 1.71
CA ILE A 9 12.29 11.36 0.86
C ILE A 9 11.63 10.08 1.37
N ALA A 10 12.41 9.06 1.74
CA ALA A 10 11.87 7.81 2.26
C ALA A 10 11.09 8.05 3.57
N ASP A 11 11.61 8.90 4.46
CA ASP A 11 10.93 9.29 5.69
C ASP A 11 9.65 10.08 5.42
N ASP A 12 9.63 10.94 4.40
CA ASP A 12 8.41 11.67 4.03
C ASP A 12 7.33 10.75 3.45
N TYR A 13 7.68 9.77 2.60
CA TYR A 13 6.72 8.75 2.16
C TYR A 13 6.31 7.80 3.29
N LYS A 14 7.19 7.52 4.24
CA LYS A 14 6.82 6.76 5.45
C LYS A 14 5.78 7.53 6.26
N LYS A 15 6.00 8.83 6.54
CA LYS A 15 5.01 9.69 7.20
C LYS A 15 3.69 9.69 6.43
N LEU A 16 3.72 9.86 5.10
CA LEU A 16 2.53 9.81 4.26
C LEU A 16 1.80 8.46 4.37
N TYR A 17 2.54 7.35 4.42
CA TYR A 17 1.96 6.03 4.65
C TYR A 17 1.33 5.88 6.03
N GLU A 18 1.92 6.47 7.08
CA GLU A 18 1.47 6.35 8.47
C GLU A 18 0.26 7.25 8.77
N THR A 19 0.24 8.49 8.28
CA THR A 19 -0.86 9.44 8.55
C THR A 19 -2.16 9.05 7.84
N LYS A 20 -2.07 8.34 6.71
CA LYS A 20 -3.22 7.94 5.87
C LYS A 20 -4.07 9.12 5.38
N GLU A 21 -3.57 10.35 5.47
CA GLU A 21 -4.24 11.55 4.99
C GLU A 21 -4.40 11.49 3.48
N SER A 22 -5.53 11.95 2.94
CA SER A 22 -5.75 12.02 1.48
C SER A 22 -5.64 10.68 0.72
N CYS A 23 -5.71 9.54 1.40
CA CYS A 23 -5.77 8.21 0.76
C CYS A 23 -7.03 8.07 -0.11
N ASP A 24 -6.82 7.73 -1.37
CA ASP A 24 -7.85 7.54 -2.41
C ASP A 24 -8.00 6.06 -2.84
N VAL A 25 -7.41 5.11 -2.10
CA VAL A 25 -7.57 3.67 -2.30
C VAL A 25 -7.94 2.97 -0.99
N ILE A 26 -8.92 2.05 -1.06
CA ILE A 26 -9.26 1.08 -0.04
C ILE A 26 -8.96 -0.33 -0.56
N ILE A 27 -8.12 -1.06 0.14
CA ILE A 27 -7.78 -2.46 -0.15
C ILE A 27 -8.41 -3.34 0.93
N PHE A 28 -9.20 -4.32 0.52
CA PHE A 28 -9.68 -5.40 1.37
C PHE A 28 -8.85 -6.64 1.10
N SER A 29 -8.02 -7.04 2.06
CA SER A 29 -7.06 -8.14 1.91
C SER A 29 -7.36 -9.27 2.88
N GLY A 30 -7.27 -10.50 2.41
CA GLY A 30 -7.57 -11.70 3.20
C GLY A 30 -9.01 -12.17 3.05
N GLN A 31 -9.32 -13.28 3.69
CA GLN A 31 -10.66 -13.90 3.71
C GLN A 31 -11.21 -13.88 5.13
N GLU A 32 -12.53 -13.91 5.27
CA GLU A 32 -13.21 -13.99 6.56
C GLU A 32 -12.70 -15.19 7.38
N PRO A 33 -12.47 -15.02 8.69
CA PRO A 33 -12.73 -13.82 9.51
C PRO A 33 -11.58 -12.79 9.53
N ASN A 34 -10.54 -12.99 8.73
CA ASN A 34 -9.26 -12.25 8.80
C ASN A 34 -9.13 -11.18 7.70
N VAL A 35 -10.24 -10.57 7.28
CA VAL A 35 -10.21 -9.49 6.28
C VAL A 35 -9.64 -8.22 6.90
N LYS A 36 -8.60 -7.66 6.28
CA LYS A 36 -8.01 -6.38 6.67
C LYS A 36 -8.39 -5.30 5.66
N LYS A 37 -8.92 -4.18 6.17
CA LYS A 37 -9.13 -2.95 5.41
C LYS A 37 -7.90 -2.06 5.51
N ILE A 38 -7.27 -1.76 4.39
CA ILE A 38 -6.03 -0.98 4.31
C ILE A 38 -6.26 0.24 3.41
N ARG A 39 -5.75 1.41 3.80
CA ARG A 39 -5.80 2.63 3.00
C ARG A 39 -4.43 2.94 2.39
N ALA A 40 -4.46 3.39 1.13
CA ALA A 40 -3.27 3.75 0.36
C ALA A 40 -3.56 4.90 -0.62
N HIS A 41 -2.50 5.38 -1.28
CA HIS A 41 -2.52 6.44 -2.26
C HIS A 41 -2.23 5.87 -3.64
N SER A 42 -3.19 6.00 -4.56
CA SER A 42 -3.14 5.43 -5.90
C SER A 42 -1.95 5.96 -6.69
N LEU A 43 -1.62 7.24 -6.53
CA LEU A 43 -0.50 7.91 -7.20
C LEU A 43 0.84 7.30 -6.80
N VAL A 44 1.05 7.02 -5.51
CA VAL A 44 2.29 6.41 -5.02
C VAL A 44 2.41 4.99 -5.57
N ILE A 45 1.39 4.14 -5.32
CA ILE A 45 1.50 2.72 -5.65
C ILE A 45 1.47 2.43 -7.15
N ARG A 46 0.83 3.27 -7.99
CA ARG A 46 0.89 3.13 -9.46
C ARG A 46 2.26 3.49 -10.02
N THR A 47 2.92 4.49 -9.45
CA THR A 47 4.24 4.94 -9.90
C THR A 47 5.30 3.89 -9.62
N ARG A 48 5.07 3.09 -8.57
CA ARG A 48 6.03 2.12 -8.05
C ARG A 48 5.74 0.68 -8.50
N SER A 49 4.63 0.45 -9.21
CA SER A 49 4.22 -0.90 -9.61
C SER A 49 3.39 -0.90 -10.89
N ALA A 50 3.89 -1.56 -11.93
CA ALA A 50 3.16 -1.78 -13.18
C ALA A 50 1.83 -2.54 -12.96
N TYR A 51 1.80 -3.41 -11.95
CA TYR A 51 0.57 -4.11 -11.56
C TYR A 51 -0.52 -3.12 -11.13
N PHE A 52 -0.22 -2.25 -10.16
CA PHE A 52 -1.18 -1.27 -9.67
C PHE A 52 -1.50 -0.19 -10.71
N LEU A 53 -0.54 0.18 -11.57
CA LEU A 53 -0.80 1.04 -12.71
C LEU A 53 -1.88 0.45 -13.62
N GLY A 54 -1.75 -0.82 -14.01
CA GLY A 54 -2.76 -1.49 -14.84
C GLY A 54 -4.12 -1.60 -14.16
N VAL A 55 -4.13 -1.94 -12.86
CA VAL A 55 -5.37 -2.05 -12.08
C VAL A 55 -6.14 -0.73 -12.03
N PHE A 56 -5.47 0.38 -11.72
CA PHE A 56 -6.15 1.67 -11.54
C PHE A 56 -6.36 2.47 -12.84
N SER A 57 -5.73 2.06 -13.94
CA SER A 57 -6.06 2.55 -15.29
C SER A 57 -7.26 1.84 -15.91
N SER A 58 -7.73 0.74 -15.31
CA SER A 58 -8.91 0.02 -15.79
C SER A 58 -10.20 0.76 -15.44
N ASN A 59 -11.09 0.95 -16.41
CA ASN A 59 -12.42 1.52 -16.19
C ASN A 59 -13.34 0.61 -15.34
N TRP A 60 -12.94 -0.65 -15.12
CA TRP A 60 -13.69 -1.66 -14.39
C TRP A 60 -13.40 -1.68 -12.89
N VAL A 61 -12.42 -0.90 -12.43
CA VAL A 61 -12.10 -0.85 -11.00
C VAL A 61 -13.27 -0.24 -10.23
N GLU A 62 -13.69 -0.92 -9.17
CA GLU A 62 -14.75 -0.46 -8.29
C GLU A 62 -14.33 0.87 -7.63
N LYS A 63 -15.25 1.82 -7.53
CA LYS A 63 -15.04 3.09 -6.82
C LYS A 63 -16.20 3.37 -5.89
N THR A 64 -15.91 4.01 -4.76
CA THR A 64 -16.92 4.57 -3.88
C THR A 64 -17.61 5.79 -4.54
N LYS A 65 -18.67 6.30 -3.92
CA LYS A 65 -19.38 7.50 -4.40
C LYS A 65 -18.51 8.76 -4.42
N ASP A 66 -17.54 8.84 -3.50
CA ASP A 66 -16.53 9.89 -3.40
C ASP A 66 -15.31 9.65 -4.31
N GLY A 67 -15.34 8.61 -5.14
CA GLY A 67 -14.30 8.34 -6.14
C GLY A 67 -13.09 7.55 -5.65
N CYS A 68 -13.10 7.07 -4.41
CA CYS A 68 -12.05 6.23 -3.84
C CYS A 68 -12.04 4.84 -4.49
N PHE A 69 -10.88 4.37 -4.94
CA PHE A 69 -10.74 3.05 -5.56
C PHE A 69 -10.93 1.93 -4.53
N ILE A 70 -11.64 0.87 -4.89
CA ILE A 70 -11.81 -0.34 -4.07
C ILE A 70 -11.07 -1.49 -4.75
N LEU A 71 -10.16 -2.12 -4.02
CA LEU A 71 -9.43 -3.30 -4.45
C LEU A 71 -9.66 -4.46 -3.49
N LYS A 72 -10.15 -5.60 -4.00
CA LYS A 72 -10.37 -6.81 -3.21
C LYS A 72 -9.28 -7.84 -3.53
N LYS A 73 -8.56 -8.29 -2.51
CA LYS A 73 -7.42 -9.21 -2.59
C LYS A 73 -7.53 -10.31 -1.54
N PRO A 74 -8.53 -11.21 -1.67
CA PRO A 74 -8.77 -12.26 -0.68
C PRO A 74 -7.59 -13.24 -0.55
N ASN A 75 -6.82 -13.42 -1.62
CA ASN A 75 -5.73 -14.40 -1.69
C ASN A 75 -4.42 -13.92 -1.03
N ILE A 76 -4.38 -12.70 -0.51
CA ILE A 76 -3.19 -12.13 0.15
C ILE A 76 -3.60 -11.72 1.56
N SER A 77 -2.87 -12.12 2.59
CA SER A 77 -3.19 -11.70 3.96
C SER A 77 -2.97 -10.20 4.14
N GLY A 78 -3.73 -9.57 5.05
CA GLY A 78 -3.57 -8.15 5.34
C GLY A 78 -2.14 -7.76 5.75
N LEU A 79 -1.46 -8.63 6.51
CA LEU A 79 -0.08 -8.41 6.93
C LEU A 79 0.87 -8.38 5.73
N VAL A 80 0.78 -9.36 4.83
CA VAL A 80 1.62 -9.40 3.62
C VAL A 80 1.35 -8.19 2.73
N PHE A 81 0.08 -7.77 2.62
CA PHE A 81 -0.25 -6.58 1.84
C PHE A 81 0.35 -5.30 2.42
N GLU A 82 0.37 -5.14 3.75
CA GLU A 82 1.05 -4.00 4.38
C GLU A 82 2.56 -4.03 4.15
N ILE A 83 3.20 -5.19 4.16
CA ILE A 83 4.62 -5.31 3.80
C ILE A 83 4.87 -4.82 2.37
N ILE A 84 4.03 -5.27 1.42
CA ILE A 84 4.11 -4.83 0.02
C ILE A 84 3.96 -3.31 -0.07
N LEU A 85 2.98 -2.73 0.63
CA LEU A 85 2.78 -1.28 0.61
C LEU A 85 3.96 -0.54 1.23
N ARG A 86 4.45 -0.95 2.41
CA ARG A 86 5.62 -0.32 3.05
C ARG A 86 6.83 -0.30 2.12
N PHE A 87 7.08 -1.40 1.41
CA PHE A 87 8.11 -1.45 0.37
C PHE A 87 7.88 -0.44 -0.76
N LEU A 88 6.64 -0.34 -1.27
CA LEU A 88 6.32 0.61 -2.33
C LEU A 88 6.46 2.07 -1.90
N TYR A 89 6.22 2.39 -0.61
CA TYR A 89 6.33 3.74 -0.10
C TYR A 89 7.76 4.15 0.23
N TYR A 90 8.50 3.33 0.97
CA TYR A 90 9.78 3.76 1.57
C TYR A 90 10.87 2.69 1.52
N GLU A 91 10.76 1.70 0.63
CA GLU A 91 11.80 0.68 0.30
C GLU A 91 12.35 -0.15 1.46
N VAL A 92 11.81 -0.02 2.68
CA VAL A 92 12.20 -0.81 3.84
C VAL A 92 11.28 -2.01 4.01
N ILE A 93 11.88 -3.19 4.04
CA ILE A 93 11.20 -4.44 4.37
C ILE A 93 11.89 -5.02 5.61
N ASN A 94 11.16 -5.12 6.71
CA ASN A 94 11.56 -6.00 7.82
C ASN A 94 10.86 -7.36 7.64
N LEU A 95 11.63 -8.40 7.29
CA LEU A 95 11.12 -9.76 7.11
C LEU A 95 11.17 -10.59 8.39
N HIS A 96 11.56 -10.00 9.53
CA HIS A 96 11.46 -10.71 10.81
C HIS A 96 10.00 -10.86 11.23
N VAL A 97 9.44 -12.03 10.91
CA VAL A 97 8.13 -12.46 11.38
C VAL A 97 8.35 -13.34 12.61
N GLN A 98 7.97 -12.84 13.80
CA GLN A 98 7.76 -13.69 14.97
C GLN A 98 6.25 -13.75 15.26
N ASN A 99 5.68 -14.95 15.30
CA ASN A 99 4.31 -15.21 15.72
C ASN A 99 3.22 -14.39 15.01
N GLY A 100 3.35 -14.15 13.70
CA GLY A 100 2.31 -13.49 12.90
C GLY A 100 2.15 -11.99 13.15
N ALA A 101 3.09 -11.35 13.85
CA ALA A 101 3.23 -9.90 13.94
C ALA A 101 4.58 -9.47 13.37
N ILE A 102 4.60 -8.33 12.67
CA ILE A 102 5.84 -7.69 12.22
C ILE A 102 6.35 -6.86 13.40
N VAL A 103 7.57 -7.12 13.84
CA VAL A 103 8.29 -6.31 14.84
C VAL A 103 9.15 -5.26 14.14
#